data_AF-A0AB36IZB9-F1
#
_entry.id   AF-A0AB36IZB9-F1
#
_cell.length_a   1.000
_cell.length_b   1.000
_cell.length_c   1.000
_cell.angle_alpha   90.00
_cell.angle_beta   90.00
_cell.angle_gamma   90.00
#
_symmetry.space_group_name_H-M   'P 1'
#
loop_
_entity.id
_entity.type
_entity.pdbx_description
1 polymer ?
#
loop_
_entity_poly.entity_id
_entity_poly.type
_entity_poly.pdbx_seq_one_letter_code
_entity_poly.pdbx_strand_id
1 'polypeptide(L)'
;MRGLLTPVLDPDRGWRLHPQVAVRPEPFGALLYHFGTRKLSFLKNRTILEVVRSLADHPDVRSACRAAGVDDSGQQPYLHALGVLAESNMLVPQEAS
;
A
#
# COMPACT_ATOMS: atom_id res chain seq x y z
N MET A 1 4.16 25.65 -8.39
CA MET A 1 5.09 24.54 -8.09
C MET A 1 4.69 23.96 -6.75
N ARG A 2 3.92 22.87 -6.74
CA ARG A 2 3.49 22.21 -5.49
C ARG A 2 4.49 21.08 -5.25
N GLY A 3 5.47 21.32 -4.37
CA GLY A 3 6.39 20.28 -3.93
C GLY A 3 5.56 19.15 -3.34
N LEU A 4 5.52 18.00 -3.99
CA LEU A 4 4.90 16.80 -3.45
C LEU A 4 5.78 16.35 -2.29
N LEU A 5 5.40 16.73 -1.07
CA LEU A 5 5.87 16.05 0.13
C LEU A 5 5.41 14.61 0.00
N THR A 6 6.33 13.69 -0.28
CA THR A 6 6.01 12.28 -0.31
C THR A 6 5.54 11.88 1.08
N PRO A 7 4.31 11.37 1.25
CA PRO A 7 3.79 11.11 2.57
C PRO A 7 4.54 9.92 3.18
N VAL A 8 5.04 10.09 4.40
CA VAL A 8 5.61 9.01 5.21
C VAL A 8 4.46 8.12 5.66
N LEU A 9 4.62 6.79 5.57
CA LEU A 9 3.60 5.84 6.03
C LEU A 9 3.39 5.97 7.54
N ASP A 10 2.20 6.41 7.93
CA ASP A 10 1.69 6.32 9.30
C ASP A 10 0.78 5.06 9.39
N PRO A 11 1.18 4.01 10.14
CA PRO A 11 0.44 2.77 10.23
C PRO A 11 -0.89 2.91 10.98
N ASP A 12 -1.07 3.98 11.75
CA ASP A 12 -2.27 4.25 12.56
C ASP A 12 -3.27 5.15 11.82
N ARG A 13 -3.11 5.28 10.49
CA ARG A 13 -3.99 6.03 9.58
C ARG A 13 -4.44 5.17 8.41
N GLY A 14 -5.56 5.55 7.80
CA GLY A 14 -6.07 4.93 6.58
C GLY A 14 -5.21 5.28 5.37
N TRP A 15 -4.98 4.29 4.51
CA TRP A 15 -4.26 4.43 3.26
C TRP A 15 -5.06 3.79 2.13
N ARG A 16 -4.71 4.11 0.89
CA ARG A 16 -5.30 3.47 -0.30
C ARG A 16 -4.32 3.49 -1.45
N LEU A 17 -4.56 2.64 -2.45
CA LEU A 17 -3.90 2.75 -3.73
C LEU A 17 -4.14 4.13 -4.34
N HIS A 18 -3.07 4.72 -4.90
CA HIS A 18 -3.20 5.93 -5.68
C HIS A 18 -4.15 5.64 -6.87
N PRO A 19 -5.11 6.53 -7.22
CA PRO A 19 -6.12 6.26 -8.24
C PRO A 19 -5.56 6.03 -9.65
N GLN A 20 -4.30 6.42 -9.88
CA GLN A 20 -3.57 6.15 -11.14
C GLN A 20 -2.70 4.88 -11.09
N VAL A 21 -2.89 4.01 -10.10
CA VAL A 21 -2.16 2.73 -10.01
C VAL A 21 -3.05 1.60 -10.51
N ALA A 22 -2.56 0.88 -11.51
CA ALA A 22 -3.12 -0.39 -11.92
C ALA A 22 -2.48 -1.55 -11.15
N VAL A 23 -3.30 -2.51 -10.74
CA VAL A 23 -2.86 -3.74 -10.06
C VAL A 23 -3.06 -4.93 -11.00
N ARG A 24 -1.97 -5.63 -11.33
CA ARG A 24 -2.02 -6.90 -12.05
C ARG A 24 -1.61 -8.04 -11.12
N PRO A 25 -2.57 -8.85 -10.61
CA PRO A 25 -2.23 -10.02 -9.78
C PRO A 25 -1.48 -11.09 -10.58
N GLU A 26 -0.56 -11.76 -9.91
CA GLU A 26 0.30 -12.81 -10.45
C GLU A 26 0.48 -13.93 -9.41
N PRO A 27 0.91 -15.16 -9.77
CA PRO A 27 1.06 -16.25 -8.80
C PRO A 27 1.99 -15.93 -7.63
N PHE A 28 3.00 -15.08 -7.85
CA PHE A 28 3.95 -14.64 -6.84
C PHE A 28 3.48 -13.42 -6.05
N GLY A 29 2.35 -12.79 -6.38
CA GLY A 29 1.92 -11.52 -5.79
C GLY A 29 1.28 -10.61 -6.82
N ALA A 30 1.93 -9.49 -7.18
CA ALA A 30 1.41 -8.57 -8.18
C ALA A 30 2.44 -7.63 -8.78
N LEU A 31 2.08 -7.07 -9.93
CA LEU A 31 2.71 -5.91 -10.55
C LEU A 31 1.83 -4.68 -10.32
N LEU A 32 2.43 -3.60 -9.82
CA LEU A 32 1.80 -2.30 -9.65
C LEU A 32 2.38 -1.32 -10.65
N TYR A 33 1.54 -0.70 -11.47
CA TYR A 33 1.98 0.30 -12.45
C TYR A 33 1.28 1.63 -12.20
N HIS A 34 2.06 2.69 -12.02
CA HIS A 34 1.53 4.04 -11.85
C HIS A 34 1.53 4.81 -13.18
N PHE A 35 0.37 5.18 -13.71
CA PHE A 35 0.26 5.84 -15.02
C PHE A 35 0.94 7.23 -15.08
N GLY A 36 0.84 8.03 -14.02
CA GLY A 36 1.48 9.35 -13.95
C GLY A 36 3.02 9.31 -13.91
N THR A 37 3.62 8.55 -12.99
CA THR A 37 5.08 8.47 -12.81
C THR A 37 5.76 7.44 -13.70
N ARG A 38 4.98 6.54 -14.34
CA ARG A 38 5.44 5.38 -15.12
C ARG A 38 6.31 4.39 -14.33
N LYS A 39 6.25 4.44 -13.00
CA LYS A 39 6.96 3.49 -12.12
C LYS A 39 6.25 2.14 -12.13
N LEU A 40 7.06 1.08 -12.02
CA LEU A 40 6.62 -0.30 -11.84
C LEU A 40 7.15 -0.82 -10.50
N SER A 41 6.29 -1.40 -9.68
CA SER A 41 6.64 -2.04 -8.41
C SER A 41 6.14 -3.47 -8.36
N PHE A 42 6.86 -4.32 -7.63
CA PHE A 42 6.59 -5.75 -7.53
C PHE A 42 6.21 -6.09 -6.10
N LEU A 43 5.06 -6.72 -5.92
CA LEU A 43 4.64 -7.34 -4.68
C LEU A 43 5.07 -8.81 -4.71
N LYS A 44 5.88 -9.22 -3.73
CA LYS A 44 6.60 -10.50 -3.73
C LYS A 44 5.84 -11.69 -3.12
N ASN A 45 4.64 -11.45 -2.58
CA ASN A 45 3.74 -12.50 -2.13
C ASN A 45 2.28 -12.05 -2.25
N ARG A 46 1.35 -13.00 -2.09
CA ARG A 46 -0.09 -12.74 -2.18
C ARG A 46 -0.63 -12.00 -0.96
N THR A 47 -0.06 -12.18 0.22
CA THR A 47 -0.49 -11.51 1.45
C THR A 47 -0.35 -10.00 1.37
N ILE A 48 0.79 -9.48 0.89
CA ILE A 48 0.94 -8.03 0.70
C ILE A 48 0.01 -7.47 -0.39
N LEU A 49 -0.32 -8.27 -1.42
CA LEU A 49 -1.34 -7.89 -2.40
C LEU A 49 -2.71 -7.78 -1.74
N GLU A 50 -3.08 -8.73 -0.89
CA GLU A 50 -4.34 -8.72 -0.14
C GLU A 50 -4.42 -7.48 0.77
N VAL A 51 -3.36 -7.21 1.55
CA VAL A 51 -3.26 -5.99 2.37
C VAL A 51 -3.46 -4.74 1.51
N VAL A 52 -2.69 -4.56 0.43
CA VAL A 52 -2.77 -3.37 -0.42
C VAL A 52 -4.16 -3.17 -1.02
N ARG A 53 -4.87 -4.25 -1.36
CA ARG A 53 -6.24 -4.19 -1.92
C ARG A 53 -7.28 -3.83 -0.87
N SER A 54 -7.13 -4.30 0.36
CA SER A 54 -8.10 -4.04 1.44
C SER A 54 -7.85 -2.74 2.19
N LEU A 55 -6.70 -2.08 2.00
CA LEU A 55 -6.32 -0.85 2.74
C LEU A 55 -7.46 0.18 2.86
N ALA A 56 -8.21 0.42 1.78
CA ALA A 56 -9.30 1.41 1.77
C ALA A 56 -10.53 0.99 2.59
N ASP A 57 -10.69 -0.32 2.83
CA ASP A 57 -11.79 -0.90 3.60
C ASP A 57 -11.51 -0.90 5.11
N HIS A 58 -10.33 -0.44 5.53
CA HIS A 58 -9.89 -0.44 6.92
C HIS A 58 -9.54 0.97 7.43
N PRO A 59 -9.72 1.22 8.74
CA PRO A 59 -9.42 2.52 9.33
C PRO A 59 -7.92 2.82 9.39
N ASP A 60 -7.08 1.79 9.43
CA ASP A 60 -5.63 1.89 9.57
C ASP A 60 -4.91 0.68 8.95
N VAL A 61 -3.59 0.82 8.72
CA VAL A 61 -2.77 -0.20 8.08
C VAL A 61 -2.69 -1.47 8.91
N ARG A 62 -2.61 -1.36 10.24
CA ARG A 62 -2.50 -2.53 11.13
C ARG A 62 -3.77 -3.37 11.08
N SER A 63 -4.93 -2.72 11.02
CA SER A 63 -6.23 -3.35 10.84
C SER A 63 -6.31 -4.10 9.52
N ALA A 64 -5.80 -3.54 8.42
CA ALA A 64 -5.70 -4.23 7.14
C ALA A 64 -4.74 -5.44 7.17
N CYS A 65 -3.59 -5.30 7.82
CA CYS A 65 -2.65 -6.41 8.02
C CYS A 65 -3.30 -7.57 8.79
N ARG A 66 -3.98 -7.29 9.90
CA ARG A 66 -4.70 -8.32 10.68
C ARG A 66 -5.79 -9.00 9.86
N ALA A 67 -6.56 -8.23 9.08
CA ALA A 67 -7.59 -8.79 8.21
C ALA A 67 -7.02 -9.71 7.12
N ALA A 68 -5.79 -9.48 6.67
CA ALA A 68 -5.05 -10.36 5.77
C ALA A 68 -4.32 -11.53 6.49
N GLY A 69 -4.58 -11.76 7.78
CA GLY A 69 -3.98 -12.84 8.57
C GLY A 69 -2.54 -12.56 9.05
N VAL A 70 -2.11 -11.30 9.09
CA VAL A 70 -0.81 -10.91 9.62
C VAL A 70 -0.95 -10.46 11.07
N ASP A 71 -0.51 -11.31 11.99
CA ASP A 71 -0.44 -11.00 13.43
C ASP A 71 0.47 -9.78 13.69
N ASP A 72 0.21 -9.06 14.79
CA ASP A 72 0.93 -7.82 15.12
C ASP A 72 2.46 -8.00 15.18
N SER A 73 2.94 -9.15 15.67
CA SER A 73 4.37 -9.49 15.70
C SER A 73 5.00 -9.67 14.31
N GLY A 74 4.18 -9.99 13.30
CA GLY A 74 4.58 -10.22 11.91
C GLY A 74 4.38 -9.00 11.00
N GLN A 75 3.88 -7.87 11.50
CA GLN A 75 3.51 -6.73 10.64
C GLN A 75 4.71 -5.93 10.11
N GLN A 76 5.84 -5.92 10.81
CA GLN A 76 6.97 -5.03 10.51
C GLN A 76 7.46 -5.11 9.03
N PRO A 77 7.62 -6.29 8.41
CA PRO A 77 7.98 -6.39 6.99
C PRO A 77 6.94 -5.78 6.04
N TYR A 78 5.65 -5.88 6.38
CA TYR A 78 4.57 -5.31 5.60
C TYR A 78 4.53 -3.79 5.73
N LEU A 79 4.69 -3.26 6.96
CA LEU A 79 4.79 -1.82 7.19
C LEU A 79 5.96 -1.20 6.41
N HIS A 80 7.13 -1.85 6.43
CA HIS A 80 8.27 -1.41 5.63
C HIS A 80 7.96 -1.41 4.12
N ALA A 81 7.37 -2.49 3.60
CA ALA A 81 7.03 -2.58 2.18
C ALA A 81 5.98 -1.53 1.75
N LEU A 82 4.96 -1.29 2.58
CA LEU A 82 3.96 -0.25 2.36
C LEU A 82 4.59 1.15 2.42
N GLY A 83 5.60 1.36 3.28
CA GLY A 83 6.40 2.59 3.32
C GLY A 83 7.07 2.88 1.98
N VAL A 84 7.73 1.88 1.39
CA VAL A 84 8.34 1.99 0.05
C VAL A 84 7.30 2.28 -1.04
N LEU A 85 6.08 1.71 -0.92
CA LEU A 85 4.98 2.02 -1.85
C LEU A 85 4.48 3.46 -1.70
N ALA A 86 4.36 3.99 -0.48
CA ALA A 86 4.04 5.38 -0.23
C ALA A 86 5.12 6.33 -0.80
N GLU A 87 6.40 6.03 -0.55
CA GLU A 87 7.54 6.78 -1.09
C GLU A 87 7.60 6.79 -2.63
N SER A 88 7.08 5.74 -3.27
CA SER A 88 7.01 5.64 -4.73
C SER A 88 5.71 6.20 -5.33
N ASN A 89 4.85 6.83 -4.52
CA ASN A 89 3.53 7.35 -4.88
C ASN A 89 2.53 6.28 -5.31
N MET A 90 2.78 5.00 -4.98
CA MET A 90 1.87 3.90 -5.24
C MET A 90 0.69 3.91 -4.26
N LEU A 91 0.92 4.38 -3.04
CA LEU A 91 -0.11 4.59 -2.01
C LEU A 91 -0.27 6.08 -1.70
N VAL A 92 -1.47 6.44 -1.27
CA VAL A 92 -1.80 7.76 -0.74
C VAL A 92 -2.59 7.63 0.56
N PRO A 93 -2.51 8.63 1.46
CA PRO A 93 -3.41 8.70 2.59
C PRO A 93 -4.86 8.64 2.13
N GLN A 94 -5.70 7.93 2.88
CA GLN A 94 -7.13 8.02 2.73
C GLN A 94 -7.57 9.37 3.31
N GLU A 95 -8.31 10.17 2.53
CA GLU A 95 -8.90 11.38 3.08
C GLU A 95 -9.92 10.97 4.14
N ALA A 96 -9.83 11.59 5.32
CA ALA A 96 -10.87 11.45 6.33
C ALA A 96 -12.14 12.06 5.73
N SER A 97 -13.16 11.23 5.51
CA SER A 97 -14.50 11.70 5.15
C SER A 97 -15.14 12.46 6.30
#